data_AF-A0A7X1P460-F1
#
_entry.id   AF-A0A7X1P460-F1
#
_cell.length_a   1.000
_cell.length_b   1.000
_cell.length_c   1.000
_cell.angle_alpha   90.00
_cell.angle_beta   90.00
_cell.angle_gamma   90.00
#
_symmetry.space_group_name_H-M   'P 1'
#
loop_
_entity.id
_entity.type
_entity.pdbx_description
1 polymer ?
#
loop_
_entity_poly.entity_id
_entity_poly.type
_entity_poly.pdbx_seq_one_letter_code
_entity_poly.pdbx_strand_id
1 'polypeptide(L)'
;MMRRVPAAMLTAVLSCPPAALQAAADLPPAGRSLFDHLTSRSIDGHSVQRIPYPFEALLAALEHHAGTDTLGRPGLAAVLIPLGRSLQRNASAGDYFRHPRVVVAITGEARTDGSPRLLLKDRLFLGFQDEAGVIEVISYNEQAGRFEFQVVTDYRAGAVPRVAYARRAVCSACHHAAAPIFSRPGWDETNANPAVARALSAHAQSFHGVAVKRGVDVPNAIDDSVARANRMALAQTLWRRGCDAAQAPSDPIACREALLLAVLDRRLRAAQARYRTQPPQSALDPLAASWATLWPQGLAVPDPNIPNRDPFFGQAQQFAAERPVAPWGAEEVVPALDPMSARPPVDRWRPDARGMDALLHTLGTFFAEADVHALERALARGDMGTGRLPGSEHTPQRDAMRDRSGQNPTTLVATANRAEEPARRLARAVAALADETRAGTSDALVSAALRRGALLRALAPHLGMKLELDCCDQAAPALAPAVLEGAARSVPAAIPESLRPFYTHCAACHDMPTASPPGFLHGSIETVTRNIARCAPRIRYRLAMWQLPPESRSKTPMPPPVFVPAWERAAPRADIESMIDYAIRAMPVTATDRAPQRGYEALPQCREPGSETHGARAQ
;
A
#
# COMPACT_ATOMS: atom_id res chain seq x y z
N MET A 1 63.48 -7.07 -24.03
CA MET A 1 62.36 -8.03 -24.10
C MET A 1 61.73 -8.15 -22.72
N MET A 2 60.73 -7.31 -22.42
CA MET A 2 59.90 -7.40 -21.21
C MET A 2 58.53 -7.93 -21.64
N ARG A 3 58.14 -9.10 -21.12
CA ARG A 3 56.82 -9.70 -21.39
C ARG A 3 55.80 -9.17 -20.39
N ARG A 4 54.73 -8.60 -20.94
CA ARG A 4 53.52 -8.12 -20.25
C ARG A 4 52.79 -9.30 -19.59
N VAL A 5 52.37 -9.12 -18.34
CA VAL A 5 51.37 -9.97 -17.66
C VAL A 5 50.03 -9.21 -17.66
N PRO A 6 48.91 -9.84 -18.05
CA PRO A 6 47.65 -9.13 -18.32
C PRO A 6 46.83 -8.85 -17.06
N ALA A 7 46.02 -7.80 -17.17
CA ALA A 7 45.02 -7.38 -16.21
C ALA A 7 43.96 -8.48 -15.97
N ALA A 8 43.90 -8.99 -14.74
CA ALA A 8 42.81 -9.82 -14.24
C ALA A 8 42.54 -9.47 -12.77
N MET A 9 41.97 -8.28 -12.55
CA MET A 9 41.31 -7.90 -11.28
C MET A 9 40.00 -7.18 -11.61
N LEU A 10 39.09 -7.91 -12.24
CA LEU A 10 37.70 -7.50 -12.44
C LEU A 10 36.85 -8.77 -12.55
N THR A 11 36.51 -9.35 -11.40
CA THR A 11 35.34 -10.23 -11.18
C THR A 11 35.41 -10.83 -9.78
N ALA A 12 34.81 -10.15 -8.79
CA ALA A 12 34.37 -10.78 -7.55
C ALA A 12 33.32 -9.89 -6.89
N VAL A 13 32.16 -9.74 -7.54
CA VAL A 13 30.97 -9.16 -6.95
C VAL A 13 29.78 -10.06 -7.27
N LEU A 14 29.18 -10.59 -6.19
CA LEU A 14 27.83 -11.16 -6.08
C LEU A 14 27.56 -12.58 -6.62
N SER A 15 27.97 -13.57 -5.83
CA SER A 15 27.21 -14.81 -5.67
C SER A 15 26.46 -14.77 -4.32
N CYS A 16 25.47 -13.90 -4.21
CA CYS A 16 24.46 -13.99 -3.16
C CYS A 16 23.31 -14.85 -3.71
N PRO A 17 22.83 -15.90 -3.02
CA PRO A 17 21.77 -16.74 -3.55
C PRO A 17 20.50 -15.92 -3.82
N PRO A 18 19.75 -16.18 -4.91
CA PRO A 18 18.55 -15.42 -5.27
C PRO A 18 17.51 -15.42 -4.14
N ALA A 19 17.48 -16.47 -3.33
CA ALA A 19 16.57 -16.63 -2.20
C ALA A 19 16.85 -15.66 -1.03
N ALA A 20 18.09 -15.22 -0.82
CA ALA A 20 18.46 -14.25 0.22
C ALA A 20 18.16 -12.81 -0.23
N LEU A 21 18.41 -12.49 -1.50
CA LEU A 21 17.99 -11.24 -2.15
C LEU A 21 16.46 -11.10 -2.19
N GLN A 22 15.73 -12.21 -2.43
CA GLN A 22 14.26 -12.24 -2.38
C GLN A 22 13.73 -12.07 -0.95
N ALA A 23 14.28 -12.77 0.05
CA ALA A 23 13.86 -12.61 1.45
C ALA A 23 14.21 -11.22 2.02
N ALA A 24 15.34 -10.64 1.63
CA ALA A 24 15.70 -9.26 1.96
C ALA A 24 14.82 -8.23 1.24
N ALA A 25 14.25 -8.57 0.08
CA ALA A 25 13.25 -7.74 -0.58
C ALA A 25 11.86 -7.89 0.07
N ASP A 26 11.52 -9.08 0.59
CA ASP A 26 10.27 -9.36 1.30
C ASP A 26 10.16 -8.58 2.60
N LEU A 27 11.22 -8.60 3.42
CA LEU A 27 11.33 -7.78 4.62
C LEU A 27 11.59 -6.31 4.27
N PRO A 28 11.24 -5.35 5.15
CA PRO A 28 11.60 -3.95 4.99
C PRO A 28 13.12 -3.77 4.90
N PRO A 29 13.65 -3.07 3.87
CA PRO A 29 15.08 -2.75 3.78
C PRO A 29 15.49 -1.64 4.76
N ALA A 30 14.52 -0.85 5.22
CA ALA A 30 14.69 0.21 6.20
C ALA A 30 13.35 0.41 6.93
N GLY A 31 13.40 0.74 8.22
CA GLY A 31 12.23 1.04 9.03
C GLY A 31 11.20 -0.06 9.13
N ARG A 32 9.99 0.34 9.53
CA ARG A 32 8.85 -0.54 9.77
C ARG A 32 7.56 0.09 9.25
N SER A 33 6.54 -0.74 9.08
CA SER A 33 5.24 -0.26 8.62
C SER A 33 4.56 0.57 9.72
N LEU A 34 3.68 1.50 9.34
CA LEU A 34 2.84 2.25 10.29
C LEU A 34 1.99 1.33 11.18
N PHE A 35 1.59 0.15 10.70
CA PHE A 35 0.88 -0.84 11.51
C PHE A 35 1.74 -1.40 12.65
N ASP A 36 3.04 -1.62 12.42
CA ASP A 36 3.96 -1.99 13.49
C ASP A 36 4.04 -0.88 14.55
N HIS A 37 4.25 0.37 14.13
CA HIS A 37 4.27 1.51 15.05
C HIS A 37 2.96 1.66 15.83
N LEU A 38 1.81 1.41 15.19
CA LEU A 38 0.50 1.49 15.83
C LEU A 38 0.29 0.39 16.88
N THR A 39 0.78 -0.82 16.61
CA THR A 39 0.51 -2.02 17.43
C THR A 39 1.62 -2.36 18.41
N SER A 40 2.77 -1.68 18.36
CA SER A 40 3.84 -1.87 19.34
C SER A 40 3.67 -0.98 20.56
N ARG A 41 4.05 -1.52 21.72
CA ARG A 41 4.11 -0.82 23.01
C ARG A 41 5.40 -1.18 23.73
N SER A 42 5.94 -0.23 24.50
CA SER A 42 7.03 -0.53 25.44
C SER A 42 6.45 -1.12 26.72
N ILE A 43 6.87 -2.33 27.08
CA ILE A 43 6.53 -2.97 28.35
C ILE A 43 7.85 -3.43 28.96
N ASP A 44 8.18 -2.93 30.15
CA ASP A 44 9.42 -3.25 30.88
C ASP A 44 10.69 -3.07 30.04
N GLY A 45 10.71 -2.03 29.18
CA GLY A 45 11.84 -1.73 28.28
C GLY A 45 11.90 -2.58 27.02
N HIS A 46 10.98 -3.52 26.83
CA HIS A 46 10.88 -4.35 25.64
C HIS A 46 9.73 -3.89 24.73
N SER A 47 9.97 -3.84 23.42
CA SER A 47 8.91 -3.60 22.44
C SER A 47 8.08 -4.86 22.25
N VAL A 48 6.82 -4.82 22.67
CA VAL A 48 5.85 -5.90 22.49
C VAL A 48 4.79 -5.46 21.49
N GLN A 49 4.50 -6.30 20.49
CA GLN A 49 3.40 -6.07 19.56
C GLN A 49 2.10 -6.62 20.16
N ARG A 50 1.11 -5.75 20.35
CA ARG A 50 -0.21 -6.08 20.88
C ARG A 50 -1.27 -5.55 19.92
N ILE A 51 -2.01 -6.48 19.33
CA ILE A 51 -3.11 -6.19 18.43
C ILE A 51 -4.40 -6.28 19.25
N PRO A 52 -5.22 -5.23 19.30
CA PRO A 52 -6.52 -5.29 19.98
C PRO A 52 -7.38 -6.44 19.43
N TYR A 53 -8.07 -7.13 20.34
CA TYR A 53 -9.01 -8.21 20.05
C TYR A 53 -10.26 -8.01 20.93
N PRO A 54 -11.50 -8.23 20.44
CA PRO A 54 -11.87 -8.68 19.08
C PRO A 54 -11.68 -7.58 18.02
N PHE A 55 -12.05 -7.86 16.76
CA PHE A 55 -11.81 -6.95 15.62
C PHE A 55 -12.41 -5.55 15.84
N GLU A 56 -13.56 -5.47 16.51
CA GLU A 56 -14.19 -4.23 16.93
C GLU A 56 -13.28 -3.35 17.79
N ALA A 57 -12.48 -3.95 18.67
CA ALA A 57 -11.53 -3.21 19.50
C ALA A 57 -10.38 -2.63 18.66
N LEU A 58 -9.99 -3.34 17.59
CA LEU A 58 -9.00 -2.83 16.64
C LEU A 58 -9.60 -1.68 15.81
N LEU A 59 -10.85 -1.78 15.36
CA LEU A 59 -11.54 -0.70 14.66
C LEU A 59 -11.64 0.55 15.54
N ALA A 60 -12.08 0.40 16.79
CA ALA A 60 -12.19 1.52 17.74
C ALA A 60 -10.83 2.20 17.99
N ALA A 61 -9.75 1.43 18.09
CA ALA A 61 -8.40 1.98 18.21
C ALA A 61 -7.99 2.79 16.96
N LEU A 62 -8.37 2.33 15.77
CA LEU A 62 -8.08 3.01 14.50
C LEU A 62 -8.90 4.28 14.30
N GLU A 63 -10.17 4.29 14.71
CA GLU A 63 -11.06 5.46 14.61
C GLU A 63 -10.47 6.69 15.30
N HIS A 64 -9.78 6.49 16.43
CA HIS A 64 -9.07 7.55 17.16
C HIS A 64 -7.99 8.26 16.33
N HIS A 65 -7.43 7.59 15.33
CA HIS A 65 -6.45 8.16 14.39
C HIS A 65 -7.10 8.66 13.10
N ALA A 66 -8.27 8.13 12.76
CA ALA A 66 -8.89 8.31 11.46
C ALA A 66 -9.66 9.63 11.32
N GLY A 67 -10.21 10.19 12.40
CA GLY A 67 -10.92 11.47 12.36
C GLY A 67 -12.03 11.52 11.30
N THR A 68 -12.00 12.53 10.42
CA THR A 68 -12.96 12.68 9.32
C THR A 68 -12.27 12.80 7.97
N ASP A 69 -12.97 12.42 6.90
CA ASP A 69 -12.54 12.66 5.53
C ASP A 69 -12.82 14.11 5.07
N THR A 70 -12.52 14.41 3.81
CA THR A 70 -12.71 15.76 3.22
C THR A 70 -14.17 16.18 3.08
N LEU A 71 -15.12 15.25 3.18
CA LEU A 71 -16.56 15.50 3.13
C LEU A 71 -17.17 15.53 4.55
N GLY A 72 -16.35 15.43 5.60
CA GLY A 72 -16.80 15.40 6.99
C GLY A 72 -17.37 14.05 7.44
N ARG A 73 -17.19 12.98 6.66
CA ARG A 73 -17.61 11.61 7.01
C ARG A 73 -16.58 10.96 7.93
N PRO A 74 -16.93 9.89 8.67
CA PRO A 74 -15.96 9.13 9.46
C PRO A 74 -14.75 8.71 8.60
N GLY A 75 -13.54 8.95 9.12
CA GLY A 75 -12.30 8.69 8.40
C GLY A 75 -11.89 7.22 8.36
N LEU A 76 -12.63 6.34 9.02
CA LEU A 76 -12.51 4.89 8.88
C LEU A 76 -13.65 4.42 7.97
N ALA A 77 -13.28 3.90 6.80
CA ALA A 77 -14.21 3.31 5.85
C ALA A 77 -14.10 1.79 5.91
N ALA A 78 -15.23 1.10 6.10
CA ALA A 78 -15.27 -0.35 6.15
C ALA A 78 -16.43 -0.92 5.33
N VAL A 79 -16.21 -2.05 4.66
CA VAL A 79 -17.21 -2.77 3.87
C VAL A 79 -17.15 -4.27 4.16
N LEU A 80 -18.24 -4.97 3.86
CA LEU A 80 -18.37 -6.42 3.98
C LEU A 80 -18.36 -7.05 2.59
N ILE A 81 -17.54 -8.08 2.39
CA ILE A 81 -17.39 -8.80 1.13
C ILE A 81 -17.55 -10.31 1.39
N PRO A 82 -18.75 -10.89 1.20
CA PRO A 82 -18.98 -12.31 1.43
C PRO A 82 -18.26 -13.20 0.41
N LEU A 83 -18.43 -12.88 -0.88
CA LEU A 83 -17.82 -13.62 -1.98
C LEU A 83 -16.66 -12.81 -2.56
N GLY A 84 -15.53 -12.76 -1.85
CA GLY A 84 -14.36 -11.96 -2.25
C GLY A 84 -13.40 -12.65 -3.21
N ARG A 85 -12.35 -11.91 -3.63
CA ARG A 85 -11.27 -12.40 -4.52
C ARG A 85 -9.89 -12.48 -3.84
N SER A 86 -9.87 -12.32 -2.52
CA SER A 86 -8.65 -12.37 -1.70
C SER A 86 -8.03 -13.78 -1.60
N LEU A 87 -6.85 -13.87 -0.97
CA LEU A 87 -6.22 -15.17 -0.68
C LEU A 87 -7.12 -16.05 0.19
N GLN A 88 -7.83 -15.47 1.16
CA GLN A 88 -8.76 -16.18 2.06
C GLN A 88 -10.18 -16.36 1.49
N ARG A 89 -10.39 -16.17 0.18
CA ARG A 89 -11.74 -16.22 -0.42
C ARG A 89 -12.49 -17.53 -0.20
N ASN A 90 -11.79 -18.62 0.04
CA ASN A 90 -12.37 -19.96 0.23
C ASN A 90 -12.42 -20.40 1.70
N ALA A 91 -12.06 -19.51 2.64
CA ALA A 91 -12.04 -19.84 4.08
C ALA A 91 -13.43 -20.25 4.60
N SER A 92 -14.49 -19.61 4.09
CA SER A 92 -15.88 -19.82 4.53
C SER A 92 -16.71 -20.49 3.43
N ALA A 93 -16.12 -21.45 2.71
CA ALA A 93 -16.78 -22.11 1.59
C ALA A 93 -18.11 -22.74 2.01
N GLY A 94 -19.22 -22.25 1.44
CA GLY A 94 -20.59 -22.68 1.78
C GLY A 94 -21.33 -21.73 2.74
N ASP A 95 -20.61 -20.91 3.52
CA ASP A 95 -21.16 -20.03 4.56
C ASP A 95 -20.70 -18.57 4.42
N TYR A 96 -20.39 -18.14 3.18
CA TYR A 96 -19.83 -16.82 2.85
C TYR A 96 -20.60 -15.62 3.44
N PHE A 97 -21.93 -15.72 3.58
CA PHE A 97 -22.76 -14.64 4.12
C PHE A 97 -22.88 -14.66 5.65
N ARG A 98 -22.51 -15.76 6.32
CA ARG A 98 -22.33 -15.83 7.78
C ARG A 98 -20.97 -15.29 8.21
N HIS A 99 -19.98 -15.42 7.32
CA HIS A 99 -18.58 -15.07 7.57
C HIS A 99 -18.05 -14.15 6.47
N PRO A 100 -18.65 -12.96 6.29
CA PRO A 100 -18.18 -12.03 5.28
C PRO A 100 -16.82 -11.46 5.65
N ARG A 101 -15.93 -11.35 4.67
CA ARG A 101 -14.65 -10.66 4.86
C ARG A 101 -14.91 -9.18 5.13
N VAL A 102 -14.29 -8.64 6.16
CA VAL A 102 -14.28 -7.19 6.41
C VAL A 102 -13.10 -6.58 5.68
N VAL A 103 -13.32 -5.46 4.99
CA VAL A 103 -12.26 -4.64 4.39
C VAL A 103 -12.32 -3.25 4.99
N VAL A 104 -11.17 -2.71 5.36
CA VAL A 104 -11.04 -1.41 6.03
C VAL A 104 -9.97 -0.57 5.36
N ALA A 105 -10.22 0.73 5.21
CA ALA A 105 -9.23 1.73 4.86
C ALA A 105 -9.35 2.96 5.75
N ILE A 106 -8.23 3.61 6.03
CA ILE A 106 -8.22 4.92 6.67
C ILE A 106 -8.23 6.00 5.57
N THR A 107 -9.37 6.68 5.44
CA THR A 107 -9.67 7.65 4.38
C THR A 107 -9.62 9.10 4.89
N GLY A 108 -9.71 9.29 6.21
CA GLY A 108 -9.65 10.58 6.88
C GLY A 108 -8.41 10.74 7.76
N GLU A 109 -8.36 11.90 8.41
CA GLU A 109 -7.33 12.24 9.38
C GLU A 109 -7.94 12.95 10.60
N ALA A 110 -7.42 12.67 11.80
CA ALA A 110 -7.82 13.37 13.01
C ALA A 110 -7.33 14.84 13.00
N ARG A 111 -8.27 15.79 13.13
CA ARG A 111 -7.97 17.20 13.41
C ARG A 111 -7.67 17.32 14.90
N THR A 112 -6.39 17.30 15.29
CA THR A 112 -6.03 17.47 16.71
C THR A 112 -5.64 18.92 17.02
N ASP A 113 -6.07 19.40 18.19
CA ASP A 113 -5.62 20.62 18.88
C ASP A 113 -4.37 20.39 19.75
N GLY A 114 -3.86 19.16 19.79
CA GLY A 114 -2.60 18.76 20.41
C GLY A 114 -2.07 17.42 19.85
N SER A 115 -0.76 17.38 19.62
CA SER A 115 0.10 16.26 19.16
C SER A 115 -0.23 15.63 17.77
N PRO A 116 0.57 15.87 16.71
CA PRO A 116 0.44 15.15 15.45
C PRO A 116 0.77 13.64 15.56
N ARG A 117 -0.28 12.84 15.34
CA ARG A 117 -0.25 11.38 15.35
C ARG A 117 0.33 10.78 14.06
N LEU A 118 0.49 9.45 14.05
CA LEU A 118 0.70 8.65 12.84
C LEU A 118 -0.28 9.08 11.74
N LEU A 119 0.25 9.43 10.55
CA LEU A 119 -0.59 9.71 9.38
C LEU A 119 -1.01 8.37 8.74
N LEU A 120 -2.20 7.89 9.08
CA LEU A 120 -2.72 6.61 8.56
C LEU A 120 -3.54 6.75 7.28
N LYS A 121 -4.04 7.96 7.00
CA LYS A 121 -4.81 8.28 5.79
C LYS A 121 -4.08 7.82 4.53
N ASP A 122 -4.77 7.04 3.71
CA ASP A 122 -4.27 6.46 2.45
C ASP A 122 -3.06 5.53 2.61
N ARG A 123 -2.76 5.12 3.85
CA ARG A 123 -1.53 4.41 4.20
C ARG A 123 -1.75 3.12 4.96
N LEU A 124 -2.95 2.87 5.48
CA LEU A 124 -3.28 1.65 6.19
C LEU A 124 -4.59 1.04 5.68
N PHE A 125 -4.50 -0.23 5.28
CA PHE A 125 -5.61 -1.02 4.76
C PHE A 125 -5.59 -2.39 5.43
N LEU A 126 -6.76 -2.89 5.83
CA LEU A 126 -6.92 -4.18 6.46
C LEU A 126 -7.95 -5.02 5.71
N GLY A 127 -7.76 -6.33 5.68
CA GLY A 127 -8.82 -7.26 5.37
C GLY A 127 -8.86 -8.41 6.36
N PHE A 128 -9.95 -8.54 7.09
CA PHE A 128 -10.13 -9.53 8.14
C PHE A 128 -11.08 -10.63 7.68
N GLN A 129 -10.63 -11.88 7.83
CA GLN A 129 -11.49 -13.05 7.67
C GLN A 129 -11.52 -13.86 8.97
N ASP A 130 -12.71 -14.03 9.54
CA ASP A 130 -12.93 -14.54 10.88
C ASP A 130 -12.74 -16.07 10.98
N GLU A 131 -13.30 -16.83 10.04
CA GLU A 131 -13.12 -18.28 9.93
C GLU A 131 -11.66 -18.68 9.77
N ALA A 132 -10.88 -17.87 9.04
CA ALA A 132 -9.44 -18.07 8.92
C ALA A 132 -8.67 -17.62 10.18
N GLY A 133 -9.26 -16.73 11.00
CA GLY A 133 -8.55 -16.06 12.09
C GLY A 133 -7.38 -15.22 11.59
N VAL A 134 -7.54 -14.55 10.44
CA VAL A 134 -6.46 -13.85 9.73
C VAL A 134 -6.83 -12.41 9.40
N ILE A 135 -5.90 -11.48 9.65
CA ILE A 135 -5.95 -10.11 9.12
C ILE A 135 -4.82 -9.94 8.10
N GLU A 136 -5.15 -9.66 6.85
CA GLU A 136 -4.19 -9.17 5.86
C GLU A 136 -4.04 -7.65 6.03
N VAL A 137 -2.80 -7.17 6.06
CA VAL A 137 -2.47 -5.77 6.33
C VAL A 137 -1.61 -5.23 5.19
N ILE A 138 -2.01 -4.10 4.62
CA ILE A 138 -1.18 -3.31 3.71
C ILE A 138 -0.93 -1.97 4.37
N SER A 139 0.32 -1.72 4.74
CA SER A 139 0.70 -0.55 5.54
C SER A 139 1.92 0.14 4.96
N TYR A 140 1.88 1.47 4.85
CA TYR A 140 3.00 2.26 4.37
C TYR A 140 4.16 2.22 5.37
N ASN A 141 5.39 2.18 4.85
CA ASN A 141 6.63 2.34 5.60
C ASN A 141 7.33 3.61 5.08
N GLU A 142 7.38 4.62 5.94
CA GLU A 142 7.89 5.94 5.55
C GLU A 142 9.39 5.92 5.24
N GLN A 143 10.17 5.10 5.95
CA GLN A 143 11.62 5.04 5.77
C GLN A 143 12.00 4.28 4.50
N ALA A 144 11.28 3.18 4.19
CA ALA A 144 11.48 2.46 2.94
C ALA A 144 10.80 3.14 1.72
N GLY A 145 9.85 4.05 1.95
CA GLY A 145 9.11 4.73 0.90
C GLY A 145 8.17 3.82 0.10
N ARG A 146 7.68 2.72 0.70
CA ARG A 146 6.85 1.70 0.03
C ARG A 146 5.79 1.14 0.99
N PHE A 147 4.78 0.47 0.43
CA PHE A 147 3.85 -0.34 1.23
C PHE A 147 4.47 -1.70 1.55
N GLU A 148 4.25 -2.13 2.78
CA GLU A 148 4.56 -3.47 3.27
C GLU A 148 3.31 -4.32 3.34
N PHE A 149 3.48 -5.62 3.09
CA PHE A 149 2.43 -6.62 3.20
C PHE A 149 2.68 -7.43 4.46
N GLN A 150 1.71 -7.48 5.34
CA GLN A 150 1.79 -8.23 6.60
C GLN A 150 0.54 -9.09 6.77
N VAL A 151 0.68 -10.15 7.55
CA VAL A 151 -0.41 -11.03 7.94
C VAL A 151 -0.41 -11.13 9.46
N VAL A 152 -1.58 -10.96 10.05
CA VAL A 152 -1.86 -11.30 11.44
C VAL A 152 -2.49 -12.69 11.44
N THR A 153 -1.82 -13.65 12.05
CA THR A 153 -2.33 -15.02 12.26
C THR A 153 -2.77 -15.20 13.70
N ASP A 154 -3.53 -16.26 13.97
CA ASP A 154 -4.08 -16.56 15.30
C ASP A 154 -4.96 -15.42 15.87
N TYR A 155 -5.64 -14.70 14.99
CA TYR A 155 -6.58 -13.64 15.37
C TYR A 155 -7.97 -14.24 15.69
N ARG A 156 -8.06 -14.93 16.82
CA ARG A 156 -9.27 -15.63 17.29
C ARG A 156 -9.31 -15.74 18.80
N ALA A 157 -10.48 -16.07 19.35
CA ALA A 157 -10.69 -16.18 20.79
C ALA A 157 -9.72 -17.20 21.41
N GLY A 158 -9.10 -16.82 22.53
CA GLY A 158 -8.17 -17.69 23.27
C GLY A 158 -6.78 -17.85 22.63
N ALA A 159 -6.51 -17.24 21.47
CA ALA A 159 -5.20 -17.26 20.83
C ALA A 159 -4.47 -15.91 20.98
N VAL A 160 -3.17 -15.90 20.72
CA VAL A 160 -2.35 -14.68 20.73
C VAL A 160 -2.05 -14.28 19.28
N PRO A 161 -2.56 -13.14 18.81
CA PRO A 161 -2.28 -12.67 17.46
C PRO A 161 -0.79 -12.51 17.19
N ARG A 162 -0.31 -13.00 16.05
CA ARG A 162 1.08 -12.87 15.61
C ARG A 162 1.16 -12.14 14.29
N VAL A 163 1.96 -11.07 14.23
CA VAL A 163 2.24 -10.35 12.99
C VAL A 163 3.49 -10.92 12.33
N ALA A 164 3.40 -11.17 11.04
CA ALA A 164 4.53 -11.47 10.19
C ALA A 164 4.42 -10.70 8.87
N TYR A 165 5.55 -10.51 8.20
CA TYR A 165 5.58 -9.97 6.84
C TYR A 165 5.26 -11.08 5.84
N ALA A 166 4.42 -10.79 4.86
CA ALA A 166 4.09 -11.72 3.79
C ALA A 166 5.21 -11.77 2.74
N ARG A 167 5.31 -12.87 1.99
CA ARG A 167 6.11 -12.90 0.76
C ARG A 167 5.56 -11.85 -0.23
N ARG A 168 6.39 -10.89 -0.63
CA ARG A 168 5.97 -9.82 -1.54
C ARG A 168 5.57 -10.36 -2.90
N ALA A 169 6.24 -11.42 -3.38
CA ALA A 169 5.88 -12.07 -4.64
C ALA A 169 4.45 -12.65 -4.63
N VAL A 170 3.97 -13.17 -3.49
CA VAL A 170 2.58 -13.63 -3.38
C VAL A 170 1.62 -12.44 -3.49
N CYS A 171 1.93 -11.35 -2.79
CA CYS A 171 1.05 -10.19 -2.74
C CYS A 171 1.03 -9.41 -4.06
N SER A 172 2.19 -9.22 -4.70
CA SER A 172 2.32 -8.48 -5.95
C SER A 172 1.74 -9.22 -7.16
N ALA A 173 1.40 -10.50 -7.02
CA ALA A 173 0.62 -11.26 -7.99
C ALA A 173 -0.71 -10.59 -8.31
N CYS A 174 -1.37 -10.04 -7.28
CA CYS A 174 -2.61 -9.29 -7.41
C CYS A 174 -2.33 -7.79 -7.34
N HIS A 175 -1.49 -7.36 -6.40
CA HIS A 175 -1.15 -5.97 -6.13
C HIS A 175 -0.01 -5.49 -7.03
N HIS A 176 -0.27 -5.34 -8.33
CA HIS A 176 0.78 -5.06 -9.34
C HIS A 176 1.61 -3.79 -9.06
N ALA A 177 1.02 -2.81 -8.36
CA ALA A 177 1.70 -1.58 -7.95
C ALA A 177 2.50 -1.71 -6.65
N ALA A 178 2.51 -2.91 -6.04
CA ALA A 178 2.94 -3.16 -4.67
C ALA A 178 2.28 -2.21 -3.63
N ALA A 179 0.98 -1.96 -3.83
CA ALA A 179 0.11 -1.07 -3.05
C ALA A 179 -1.34 -1.65 -3.08
N PRO A 180 -2.32 -1.15 -2.32
CA PRO A 180 -3.66 -1.76 -2.27
C PRO A 180 -4.36 -1.73 -3.64
N ILE A 181 -5.29 -2.67 -3.88
CA ILE A 181 -6.12 -2.75 -5.10
C ILE A 181 -7.57 -3.01 -4.69
N PHE A 182 -8.53 -2.52 -5.46
CA PHE A 182 -9.95 -2.78 -5.23
C PHE A 182 -10.79 -2.75 -6.51
N SER A 183 -12.05 -3.16 -6.42
CA SER A 183 -12.99 -3.14 -7.54
C SER A 183 -13.17 -1.74 -8.12
N ARG A 184 -13.44 -1.66 -9.43
CA ARG A 184 -13.93 -0.41 -10.04
C ARG A 184 -15.19 0.11 -9.33
N PRO A 185 -15.46 1.44 -9.40
CA PRO A 185 -16.62 2.07 -8.77
C PRO A 185 -17.95 1.32 -9.00
N GLY A 186 -18.78 1.29 -7.95
CA GLY A 186 -19.99 0.46 -7.87
C GLY A 186 -19.87 -0.61 -6.79
N TRP A 187 -18.74 -1.33 -6.80
CA TRP A 187 -18.35 -2.29 -5.73
C TRP A 187 -19.45 -3.31 -5.42
N ASP A 188 -19.95 -3.97 -6.46
CA ASP A 188 -21.15 -4.81 -6.35
C ASP A 188 -20.93 -6.10 -5.53
N GLU A 189 -19.67 -6.46 -5.24
CA GLU A 189 -19.31 -7.55 -4.31
C GLU A 189 -19.55 -7.20 -2.84
N THR A 190 -19.85 -5.93 -2.54
CA THR A 190 -19.92 -5.44 -1.17
C THR A 190 -21.34 -5.21 -0.68
N ASN A 191 -21.50 -4.97 0.61
CA ASN A 191 -22.78 -4.58 1.22
C ASN A 191 -23.29 -3.18 0.82
N ALA A 192 -22.64 -2.48 -0.12
CA ALA A 192 -23.26 -1.36 -0.83
C ALA A 192 -24.25 -1.83 -1.92
N ASN A 193 -24.11 -3.07 -2.42
CA ASN A 193 -25.09 -3.71 -3.27
C ASN A 193 -26.30 -4.14 -2.43
N PRO A 194 -27.54 -3.69 -2.77
CA PRO A 194 -28.73 -4.04 -2.00
C PRO A 194 -28.99 -5.56 -1.91
N ALA A 195 -28.64 -6.35 -2.92
CA ALA A 195 -28.82 -7.80 -2.89
C ALA A 195 -27.87 -8.45 -1.87
N VAL A 196 -26.60 -8.03 -1.87
CA VAL A 196 -25.60 -8.46 -0.88
C VAL A 196 -26.02 -8.06 0.53
N ALA A 197 -26.44 -6.80 0.73
CA ALA A 197 -26.91 -6.32 2.03
C ALA A 197 -28.12 -7.10 2.55
N ARG A 198 -29.08 -7.45 1.68
CA ARG A 198 -30.23 -8.30 2.06
C ARG A 198 -29.79 -9.70 2.49
N ALA A 199 -28.90 -10.33 1.74
CA ALA A 199 -28.40 -11.66 2.08
C ALA A 199 -27.64 -11.67 3.42
N LEU A 200 -26.80 -10.66 3.66
CA LEU A 200 -26.11 -10.46 4.94
C LEU A 200 -27.08 -10.21 6.10
N SER A 201 -28.15 -9.44 5.87
CA SER A 201 -29.16 -9.08 6.88
C SER A 201 -29.95 -10.30 7.39
N ALA A 202 -29.96 -11.41 6.64
CA ALA A 202 -30.56 -12.67 7.10
C ALA A 202 -29.77 -13.32 8.24
N HIS A 203 -28.52 -12.90 8.47
CA HIS A 203 -27.64 -13.48 9.47
C HIS A 203 -27.36 -12.51 10.64
N ALA A 204 -27.09 -11.24 10.36
CA ALA A 204 -26.83 -10.23 11.39
C ALA A 204 -27.07 -8.80 10.90
N GLN A 205 -27.23 -7.85 11.82
CA GLN A 205 -27.31 -6.42 11.49
C GLN A 205 -25.92 -5.76 11.30
N SER A 206 -24.89 -6.39 11.87
CA SER A 206 -23.50 -5.98 11.80
C SER A 206 -22.58 -7.19 11.94
N PHE A 207 -21.39 -7.12 11.35
CA PHE A 207 -20.35 -8.13 11.47
C PHE A 207 -19.08 -7.44 11.92
N HIS A 208 -18.50 -7.89 13.03
CA HIS A 208 -17.20 -7.41 13.51
C HIS A 208 -17.14 -5.87 13.64
N GLY A 209 -18.22 -5.25 14.13
CA GLY A 209 -18.38 -3.79 14.27
C GLY A 209 -18.79 -3.05 13.00
N VAL A 210 -18.94 -3.74 11.86
CA VAL A 210 -19.31 -3.13 10.59
C VAL A 210 -20.79 -3.37 10.29
N ALA A 211 -21.57 -2.28 10.26
CA ALA A 211 -22.99 -2.34 9.91
C ALA A 211 -23.22 -2.86 8.48
N VAL A 212 -24.24 -3.71 8.33
CA VAL A 212 -24.67 -4.28 7.04
C VAL A 212 -25.27 -3.20 6.13
N LYS A 213 -26.12 -2.32 6.68
CA LYS A 213 -26.69 -1.20 5.92
C LYS A 213 -25.57 -0.20 5.59
N ARG A 214 -25.32 0.02 4.30
CA ARG A 214 -24.25 0.92 3.84
C ARG A 214 -24.59 1.54 2.48
N GLY A 215 -24.14 2.77 2.26
CA GLY A 215 -24.25 3.45 0.98
C GLY A 215 -23.03 3.20 0.09
N VAL A 216 -23.15 3.58 -1.19
CA VAL A 216 -22.06 3.54 -2.19
C VAL A 216 -20.94 4.53 -1.91
N ASP A 217 -21.17 5.47 -1.00
CA ASP A 217 -20.23 6.54 -0.67
C ASP A 217 -19.01 6.01 0.12
N VAL A 218 -19.19 4.94 0.92
CA VAL A 218 -18.11 4.29 1.66
C VAL A 218 -17.13 3.53 0.75
N PRO A 219 -17.56 2.59 -0.13
CA PRO A 219 -16.64 1.96 -1.06
C PRO A 219 -15.94 2.98 -1.97
N ASN A 220 -16.62 4.04 -2.41
CA ASN A 220 -15.98 5.13 -3.17
C ASN A 220 -14.88 5.83 -2.35
N ALA A 221 -15.06 6.04 -1.05
CA ALA A 221 -14.02 6.62 -0.20
C ALA A 221 -12.78 5.71 -0.11
N ILE A 222 -12.98 4.39 -0.09
CA ILE A 222 -11.88 3.41 -0.13
C ILE A 222 -11.19 3.46 -1.50
N ASP A 223 -11.95 3.47 -2.59
CA ASP A 223 -11.43 3.56 -3.96
C ASP A 223 -10.54 4.81 -4.16
N ASP A 224 -11.04 5.97 -3.72
CA ASP A 224 -10.28 7.22 -3.75
C ASP A 224 -8.98 7.15 -2.95
N SER A 225 -9.04 6.50 -1.77
CA SER A 225 -7.87 6.29 -0.91
C SER A 225 -6.82 5.40 -1.57
N VAL A 226 -7.28 4.36 -2.24
CA VAL A 226 -6.45 3.39 -2.97
C VAL A 226 -5.79 4.04 -4.18
N ALA A 227 -6.54 4.86 -4.94
CA ALA A 227 -5.98 5.63 -6.04
C ALA A 227 -4.85 6.57 -5.58
N ARG A 228 -5.01 7.23 -4.42
CA ARG A 228 -3.96 8.07 -3.82
C ARG A 228 -2.77 7.25 -3.34
N ALA A 229 -3.00 6.14 -2.63
CA ALA A 229 -1.95 5.23 -2.15
C ALA A 229 -1.03 4.75 -3.29
N ASN A 230 -1.60 4.38 -4.43
CA ASN A 230 -0.86 3.85 -5.58
C ASN A 230 0.04 4.90 -6.27
N ARG A 231 -0.18 6.19 -6.06
CA ARG A 231 0.67 7.27 -6.60
C ARG A 231 1.87 7.57 -5.71
N MET A 232 1.84 7.17 -4.43
CA MET A 232 2.91 7.49 -3.47
C MET A 232 4.28 6.93 -3.89
N ALA A 233 4.32 5.69 -4.41
CA ALA A 233 5.56 5.07 -4.86
C ALA A 233 6.17 5.76 -6.10
N LEU A 234 5.31 6.29 -6.99
CA LEU A 234 5.75 7.09 -8.15
C LEU A 234 6.36 8.41 -7.69
N ALA A 235 5.69 9.11 -6.77
CA ALA A 235 6.21 10.35 -6.20
C ALA A 235 7.55 10.14 -5.47
N GLN A 236 7.68 9.07 -4.69
CA GLN A 236 8.94 8.69 -4.05
C GLN A 236 10.05 8.33 -5.04
N THR A 237 9.69 7.77 -6.20
CA THR A 237 10.64 7.46 -7.28
C THR A 237 11.23 8.74 -7.87
N LEU A 238 10.40 9.76 -8.11
CA LEU A 238 10.84 11.07 -8.58
C LEU A 238 11.65 11.82 -7.52
N TRP A 239 11.20 11.82 -6.26
CA TRP A 239 11.94 12.40 -5.13
C TRP A 239 13.34 11.79 -4.95
N ARG A 240 13.44 10.46 -5.05
CA ARG A 240 14.72 9.75 -4.92
C ARG A 240 15.52 9.84 -6.21
N ARG A 241 15.15 9.03 -7.19
CA ARG A 241 15.94 8.82 -8.40
C ARG A 241 15.93 10.03 -9.33
N GLY A 242 14.81 10.76 -9.40
CA GLY A 242 14.72 11.98 -10.21
C GLY A 242 15.70 13.04 -9.72
N CYS A 243 15.70 13.35 -8.41
CA CYS A 243 16.66 14.30 -7.85
C CYS A 243 18.08 13.77 -7.74
N ASP A 244 18.31 12.46 -7.52
CA ASP A 244 19.67 11.89 -7.52
C ASP A 244 20.37 12.05 -8.88
N ALA A 245 19.58 12.08 -9.96
CA ALA A 245 20.09 12.29 -11.31
C ALA A 245 20.07 13.78 -11.73
N ALA A 246 19.71 14.72 -10.85
CA ALA A 246 19.80 16.15 -11.12
C ALA A 246 21.26 16.57 -11.26
N GLN A 247 21.57 17.31 -12.33
CA GLN A 247 22.92 17.78 -12.64
C GLN A 247 22.99 19.31 -12.61
N ALA A 248 24.21 19.82 -12.69
CA ALA A 248 24.54 21.24 -12.60
C ALA A 248 23.61 22.15 -13.43
N PRO A 249 23.27 23.35 -12.92
CA PRO A 249 23.81 23.97 -11.71
C PRO A 249 23.21 23.44 -10.39
N SER A 250 22.27 22.48 -10.44
CA SER A 250 21.68 21.87 -9.25
C SER A 250 22.47 20.67 -8.77
N ASP A 251 22.52 20.47 -7.45
CA ASP A 251 22.89 19.19 -6.82
C ASP A 251 21.61 18.41 -6.38
N PRO A 252 21.71 17.13 -5.99
CA PRO A 252 20.55 16.35 -5.53
C PRO A 252 19.82 16.91 -4.30
N ILE A 253 20.53 17.57 -3.39
CA ILE A 253 19.94 18.22 -2.21
C ILE A 253 19.17 19.47 -2.63
N ALA A 254 19.75 20.30 -3.50
CA ALA A 254 19.11 21.50 -4.07
C ALA A 254 17.85 21.14 -4.88
N CYS A 255 17.85 20.02 -5.61
CA CYS A 255 16.64 19.52 -6.27
C CYS A 255 15.53 19.20 -5.25
N ARG A 256 15.86 18.51 -4.16
CA ARG A 256 14.89 18.16 -3.10
C ARG A 256 14.44 19.38 -2.31
N GLU A 257 15.33 20.34 -2.09
CA GLU A 257 15.04 21.65 -1.50
C GLU A 257 13.97 22.39 -2.32
N ALA A 258 14.21 22.58 -3.62
CA ALA A 258 13.28 23.23 -4.53
C ALA A 258 11.93 22.49 -4.60
N LEU A 259 11.97 21.16 -4.67
CA LEU A 259 10.78 20.32 -4.70
C LEU A 259 9.97 20.41 -3.39
N LEU A 260 10.63 20.35 -2.24
CA LEU A 260 9.99 20.50 -0.93
C LEU A 260 9.35 21.88 -0.79
N LEU A 261 10.07 22.94 -1.16
CA LEU A 261 9.56 24.30 -1.10
C LEU A 261 8.30 24.43 -1.96
N ALA A 262 8.32 23.92 -3.20
CA ALA A 262 7.17 23.94 -4.09
C ALA A 262 5.95 23.16 -3.55
N VAL A 263 6.20 22.02 -2.89
CA VAL A 263 5.14 21.21 -2.25
C VAL A 263 4.49 21.96 -1.08
N LEU A 264 5.30 22.50 -0.17
CA LEU A 264 4.79 23.22 1.01
C LEU A 264 4.08 24.51 0.61
N ASP A 265 4.66 25.27 -0.33
CA ASP A 265 4.06 26.46 -0.93
C ASP A 265 2.66 26.18 -1.50
N ARG A 266 2.53 25.11 -2.30
CA ARG A 266 1.24 24.71 -2.87
C ARG A 266 0.22 24.35 -1.79
N ARG A 267 0.61 23.61 -0.75
CA ARG A 267 -0.29 23.24 0.36
C ARG A 267 -0.77 24.47 1.13
N LEU A 268 0.14 25.41 1.43
CA LEU A 268 -0.19 26.64 2.12
C LEU A 268 -1.09 27.57 1.29
N ARG A 269 -0.89 27.64 -0.03
CA ARG A 269 -1.79 28.38 -0.94
C ARG A 269 -3.18 27.78 -1.03
N ALA A 270 -3.27 26.45 -1.05
CA ALA A 270 -4.56 25.77 -1.04
C ALA A 270 -5.33 26.02 0.27
N ALA A 271 -4.61 26.14 1.39
CA ALA A 271 -5.21 26.42 2.68
C ALA A 271 -5.53 27.92 2.92
N GLN A 272 -4.85 28.86 2.24
CA GLN A 272 -5.10 30.31 2.37
C GLN A 272 -5.08 31.10 1.06
N ALA A 273 -6.12 31.91 0.84
CA ALA A 273 -6.15 32.91 -0.23
C ALA A 273 -5.14 34.08 -0.07
N ARG A 274 -4.52 34.22 1.12
CA ARG A 274 -3.57 35.31 1.46
C ARG A 274 -2.11 34.96 1.17
N TYR A 275 -1.77 33.69 1.04
CA TYR A 275 -0.44 33.27 0.59
C TYR A 275 -0.44 33.33 -0.95
N ARG A 276 0.24 34.31 -1.55
CA ARG A 276 0.07 34.65 -2.98
C ARG A 276 1.33 34.58 -3.85
N THR A 277 2.47 34.22 -3.29
CA THR A 277 3.69 34.08 -4.08
C THR A 277 3.72 32.71 -4.75
N GLN A 278 4.15 32.66 -6.00
CA GLN A 278 4.43 31.43 -6.72
C GLN A 278 5.95 31.26 -6.77
N PRO A 279 6.51 30.08 -6.43
CA PRO A 279 7.92 29.82 -6.68
C PRO A 279 8.19 29.99 -8.19
N PRO A 280 9.38 30.46 -8.59
CA PRO A 280 9.73 30.49 -10.01
C PRO A 280 9.61 29.07 -10.57
N GLN A 281 8.83 28.88 -11.64
CA GLN A 281 8.67 27.57 -12.30
C GLN A 281 10.03 26.96 -12.70
N SER A 282 11.03 27.80 -12.97
CA SER A 282 12.39 27.40 -13.36
C SER A 282 13.16 26.61 -12.29
N ALA A 283 12.77 26.66 -11.02
CA ALA A 283 13.48 25.96 -9.95
C ALA A 283 13.37 24.43 -10.05
N LEU A 284 12.38 23.91 -10.78
CA LEU A 284 12.16 22.47 -10.99
C LEU A 284 12.65 21.97 -12.35
N ASP A 285 13.24 22.84 -13.18
CA ASP A 285 13.79 22.46 -14.49
C ASP A 285 14.84 21.33 -14.40
N PRO A 286 15.76 21.31 -13.41
CA PRO A 286 16.70 20.20 -13.26
C PRO A 286 15.99 18.86 -13.04
N LEU A 287 14.94 18.84 -12.21
CA LEU A 287 14.14 17.63 -11.99
C LEU A 287 13.42 17.20 -13.27
N ALA A 288 12.82 18.15 -14.00
CA ALA A 288 12.14 17.86 -15.27
C ALA A 288 13.10 17.26 -16.31
N ALA A 289 14.33 17.80 -16.41
CA ALA A 289 15.37 17.29 -17.31
C ALA A 289 15.84 15.87 -16.92
N SER A 290 16.11 15.62 -15.64
CA SER A 290 16.50 14.30 -15.14
C SER A 290 15.37 13.28 -15.30
N TRP A 291 14.12 13.70 -15.08
CA TRP A 291 12.95 12.88 -15.34
C TRP A 291 12.86 12.49 -16.82
N ALA A 292 12.95 13.46 -17.75
CA ALA A 292 12.93 13.18 -19.20
C ALA A 292 14.02 12.18 -19.62
N THR A 293 15.18 12.26 -18.97
CA THR A 293 16.34 11.39 -19.24
C THR A 293 16.14 9.97 -18.69
N LEU A 294 15.72 9.84 -17.44
CA LEU A 294 15.55 8.54 -16.77
C LEU A 294 14.33 7.76 -17.28
N TRP A 295 13.26 8.47 -17.63
CA TRP A 295 12.00 7.89 -18.08
C TRP A 295 11.50 8.61 -19.34
N PRO A 296 12.13 8.37 -20.52
CA PRO A 296 11.80 9.10 -21.76
C PRO A 296 10.37 8.86 -22.23
N GLN A 297 9.80 7.69 -21.90
CA GLN A 297 8.40 7.42 -22.20
C GLN A 297 7.45 8.01 -21.14
N GLY A 298 7.95 8.40 -19.96
CA GLY A 298 7.18 8.77 -18.78
C GLY A 298 6.95 7.60 -17.81
N LEU A 299 6.60 7.93 -16.57
CA LEU A 299 6.34 6.98 -15.49
C LEU A 299 4.90 6.45 -15.60
N ALA A 300 4.76 5.13 -15.77
CA ALA A 300 3.46 4.48 -15.86
C ALA A 300 2.75 4.50 -14.50
N VAL A 301 1.52 5.02 -14.46
CA VAL A 301 0.67 5.00 -13.28
C VAL A 301 -0.06 3.65 -13.24
N PRO A 302 0.19 2.80 -12.22
CA PRO A 302 -0.46 1.49 -12.13
C PRO A 302 -1.98 1.62 -12.04
N ASP A 303 -2.72 0.64 -12.60
CA ASP A 303 -4.17 0.53 -12.37
C ASP A 303 -4.43 -0.23 -11.06
N PRO A 304 -4.90 0.46 -10.00
CA PRO A 304 -5.29 -0.23 -8.78
C PRO A 304 -6.65 -0.92 -8.90
N ASN A 305 -7.37 -0.71 -9.99
CA ASN A 305 -8.74 -1.19 -10.13
C ASN A 305 -8.78 -2.59 -10.73
N ILE A 306 -9.42 -3.52 -10.04
CA ILE A 306 -9.84 -4.79 -10.60
C ILE A 306 -11.27 -4.66 -11.16
N PRO A 307 -11.64 -5.44 -12.18
CA PRO A 307 -13.00 -5.38 -12.74
C PRO A 307 -14.07 -5.57 -11.66
N ASN A 308 -15.15 -4.79 -11.75
CA ASN A 308 -16.29 -4.92 -10.84
C ASN A 308 -16.98 -6.26 -11.09
N ARG A 309 -17.47 -6.89 -10.02
CA ARG A 309 -18.15 -8.19 -10.07
C ARG A 309 -19.41 -8.08 -9.22
N ASP A 310 -20.55 -8.45 -9.78
CA ASP A 310 -21.80 -8.57 -9.03
C ASP A 310 -22.05 -10.07 -8.75
N PRO A 311 -21.95 -10.54 -7.50
CA PRO A 311 -22.22 -11.93 -7.16
C PRO A 311 -23.69 -12.34 -7.38
N PHE A 312 -24.59 -11.37 -7.60
CA PHE A 312 -26.00 -11.58 -7.88
C PHE A 312 -26.42 -11.13 -9.30
N PHE A 313 -25.48 -11.04 -10.24
CA PHE A 313 -25.76 -10.56 -11.59
C PHE A 313 -26.85 -11.38 -12.33
N GLY A 314 -27.74 -10.69 -13.06
CA GLY A 314 -28.71 -11.33 -13.96
C GLY A 314 -29.88 -12.00 -13.23
N GLN A 315 -30.28 -13.21 -13.67
CA GLN A 315 -31.42 -13.95 -13.08
C GLN A 315 -31.21 -14.28 -11.59
N ALA A 316 -29.95 -14.35 -11.15
CA ALA A 316 -29.57 -14.50 -9.74
C ALA A 316 -30.13 -13.39 -8.83
N GLN A 317 -30.34 -12.19 -9.36
CA GLN A 317 -30.86 -11.05 -8.60
C GLN A 317 -32.34 -11.25 -8.21
N GLN A 318 -33.10 -11.96 -9.05
CA GLN A 318 -34.48 -12.34 -8.78
C GLN A 318 -34.54 -13.45 -7.72
N PHE A 319 -33.67 -14.47 -7.81
CA PHE A 319 -33.55 -15.52 -6.80
C PHE A 319 -33.12 -14.98 -5.42
N ALA A 320 -32.24 -13.98 -5.38
CA ALA A 320 -31.82 -13.33 -4.14
C ALA A 320 -32.94 -12.54 -3.44
N ALA A 321 -33.99 -12.16 -4.17
CA ALA A 321 -35.18 -11.57 -3.56
C ALA A 321 -36.02 -12.62 -2.81
N GLU A 322 -35.92 -13.90 -3.19
CA GLU A 322 -36.69 -15.00 -2.61
C GLU A 322 -35.88 -15.82 -1.58
N ARG A 323 -34.56 -15.93 -1.72
CA ARG A 323 -33.68 -16.67 -0.81
C ARG A 323 -32.32 -15.97 -0.61
N PRO A 324 -31.83 -15.81 0.64
CA PRO A 324 -30.57 -15.13 0.94
C PRO A 324 -29.35 -16.08 0.79
N VAL A 325 -29.26 -16.80 -0.32
CA VAL A 325 -28.14 -17.72 -0.61
C VAL A 325 -27.35 -17.28 -1.83
N ALA A 326 -26.06 -17.60 -1.86
CA ALA A 326 -25.23 -17.38 -3.05
C ALA A 326 -25.85 -18.10 -4.27
N PRO A 327 -25.94 -17.45 -5.44
CA PRO A 327 -26.27 -18.13 -6.67
C PRO A 327 -25.25 -19.22 -6.97
N TRP A 328 -25.68 -20.30 -7.61
CA TRP A 328 -24.77 -21.38 -7.97
C TRP A 328 -23.65 -20.89 -8.89
N GLY A 329 -22.40 -21.21 -8.55
CA GLY A 329 -21.21 -20.79 -9.29
C GLY A 329 -20.82 -19.34 -9.09
N ALA A 330 -21.47 -18.60 -8.18
CA ALA A 330 -21.07 -17.23 -7.87
C ALA A 330 -19.61 -17.19 -7.39
N GLU A 331 -19.13 -18.19 -6.65
CA GLU A 331 -17.75 -18.32 -6.19
C GLU A 331 -16.69 -18.42 -7.31
N GLU A 332 -17.09 -18.76 -8.53
CA GLU A 332 -16.16 -18.88 -9.65
C GLU A 332 -15.64 -17.51 -10.09
N VAL A 333 -14.31 -17.42 -10.24
CA VAL A 333 -13.63 -16.20 -10.69
C VAL A 333 -13.00 -16.49 -12.05
N VAL A 334 -13.67 -16.07 -13.11
CA VAL A 334 -13.16 -16.17 -14.49
C VAL A 334 -11.94 -15.25 -14.69
N PRO A 335 -11.08 -15.47 -15.71
CA PRO A 335 -9.86 -14.67 -15.89
C PRO A 335 -10.13 -13.17 -16.00
N ALA A 336 -11.24 -12.78 -16.65
CA ALA A 336 -11.62 -11.38 -16.79
C ALA A 336 -11.92 -10.68 -15.45
N LEU A 337 -12.19 -11.43 -14.37
CA LEU A 337 -12.47 -10.92 -13.02
C LEU A 337 -11.35 -11.26 -12.03
N ASP A 338 -10.33 -12.02 -12.44
CA ASP A 338 -9.23 -12.50 -11.59
C ASP A 338 -8.22 -11.37 -11.35
N PRO A 339 -7.91 -11.02 -10.08
CA PRO A 339 -6.96 -9.96 -9.76
C PRO A 339 -5.53 -10.19 -10.26
N MET A 340 -5.18 -11.44 -10.62
CA MET A 340 -3.87 -11.78 -11.18
C MET A 340 -3.76 -11.51 -12.70
N SER A 341 -4.87 -11.19 -13.35
CA SER A 341 -4.88 -10.85 -14.77
C SER A 341 -4.20 -9.50 -14.99
N ALA A 342 -3.31 -9.44 -15.98
CA ALA A 342 -2.53 -8.24 -16.30
C ALA A 342 -3.43 -7.02 -16.55
N ARG A 343 -3.03 -5.86 -16.03
CA ARG A 343 -3.76 -4.58 -16.19
C ARG A 343 -2.84 -3.54 -16.83
N PRO A 344 -3.29 -2.84 -17.90
CA PRO A 344 -2.54 -1.73 -18.46
C PRO A 344 -2.49 -0.57 -17.46
N PRO A 345 -1.49 0.33 -17.55
CA PRO A 345 -1.47 1.54 -16.73
C PRO A 345 -2.64 2.47 -17.08
N VAL A 346 -3.18 3.17 -16.08
CA VAL A 346 -4.32 4.10 -16.24
C VAL A 346 -3.90 5.47 -16.77
N ASP A 347 -2.64 5.85 -16.55
CA ASP A 347 -2.10 7.13 -16.97
C ASP A 347 -0.57 7.02 -17.08
N ARG A 348 0.08 8.08 -17.56
CA ARG A 348 1.52 8.20 -17.60
C ARG A 348 1.96 9.60 -17.24
N TRP A 349 2.71 9.73 -16.15
CA TRP A 349 3.30 11.02 -15.78
C TRP A 349 4.51 11.33 -16.64
N ARG A 350 4.55 12.55 -17.18
CA ARG A 350 5.63 13.09 -18.02
C ARG A 350 6.23 14.33 -17.35
N PRO A 351 7.45 14.74 -17.72
CA PRO A 351 8.08 15.97 -17.22
C PRO A 351 7.46 17.22 -17.87
N ASP A 352 6.14 17.34 -17.80
CA ASP A 352 5.36 18.48 -18.27
C ASP A 352 4.57 19.10 -17.11
N ALA A 353 3.81 20.15 -17.37
CA ALA A 353 3.03 20.85 -16.35
C ALA A 353 2.04 19.91 -15.63
N ARG A 354 1.41 18.97 -16.34
CA ARG A 354 0.42 18.04 -15.74
C ARG A 354 1.12 17.02 -14.84
N GLY A 355 2.23 16.45 -15.29
CA GLY A 355 2.99 15.49 -14.48
C GLY A 355 3.65 16.14 -13.27
N MET A 356 4.16 17.38 -13.41
CA MET A 356 4.66 18.15 -12.27
C MET A 356 3.53 18.50 -11.29
N ASP A 357 2.34 18.86 -11.79
CA ASP A 357 1.17 19.11 -10.96
C ASP A 357 0.79 17.88 -10.12
N ALA A 358 0.74 16.71 -10.77
CA ALA A 358 0.44 15.44 -10.14
C ALA A 358 1.50 15.04 -9.10
N LEU A 359 2.79 15.27 -9.38
CA LEU A 359 3.89 15.05 -8.45
C LEU A 359 3.73 15.94 -7.20
N LEU A 360 3.59 17.25 -7.38
CA LEU A 360 3.46 18.21 -6.27
C LEU A 360 2.22 17.93 -5.44
N HIS A 361 1.10 17.58 -6.07
CA HIS A 361 -0.11 17.18 -5.36
C HIS A 361 0.11 15.92 -4.53
N THR A 362 0.74 14.90 -5.12
CA THR A 362 0.99 13.61 -4.44
C THR A 362 2.01 13.73 -3.31
N LEU A 363 3.12 14.46 -3.49
CA LEU A 363 4.06 14.74 -2.40
C LEU A 363 3.40 15.61 -1.32
N GLY A 364 2.48 16.48 -1.72
CA GLY A 364 1.63 17.23 -0.81
C GLY A 364 0.96 16.31 0.21
N THR A 365 0.36 15.19 -0.20
CA THR A 365 -0.38 14.28 0.72
C THR A 365 0.50 13.57 1.75
N PHE A 366 1.83 13.79 1.76
CA PHE A 366 2.72 13.36 2.84
C PHE A 366 2.65 14.22 4.09
N PHE A 367 2.08 15.42 4.00
CA PHE A 367 1.84 16.27 5.15
C PHE A 367 0.35 16.23 5.52
N ALA A 368 0.05 15.96 6.79
CA ALA A 368 -1.31 16.04 7.30
C ALA A 368 -1.81 17.50 7.25
N GLU A 369 -3.13 17.71 7.20
CA GLU A 369 -3.74 19.05 7.34
C GLU A 369 -3.33 19.71 8.66
N ALA A 370 -3.17 18.92 9.73
CA ALA A 370 -2.65 19.42 11.01
C ALA A 370 -1.23 19.99 10.89
N ASP A 371 -0.37 19.41 10.03
CA ASP A 371 0.99 19.92 9.79
C ASP A 371 0.96 21.23 9.02
N VAL A 372 0.13 21.30 7.98
CA VAL A 372 -0.06 22.51 7.19
C VAL A 372 -0.58 23.63 8.09
N HIS A 373 -1.59 23.36 8.92
CA HIS A 373 -2.08 24.34 9.88
C HIS A 373 -1.03 24.75 10.94
N ALA A 374 -0.15 23.83 11.36
CA ALA A 374 0.93 24.17 12.27
C ALA A 374 1.97 25.10 11.60
N LEU A 375 2.33 24.81 10.34
CA LEU A 375 3.20 25.66 9.52
C LEU A 375 2.59 27.05 9.33
N GLU A 376 1.30 27.14 8.99
CA GLU A 376 0.57 28.40 8.85
C GLU A 376 0.66 29.27 10.11
N ARG A 377 0.34 28.67 11.27
CA ARG A 377 0.39 29.39 12.55
C ARG A 377 1.81 29.88 12.88
N ALA A 378 2.83 29.10 12.55
CA ALA A 378 4.21 29.48 12.79
C ALA A 378 4.66 30.63 11.89
N LEU A 379 4.34 30.56 10.60
CA LEU A 379 4.64 31.61 9.64
C LEU A 379 3.91 32.93 9.97
N ALA A 380 2.68 32.86 10.50
CA ALA A 380 1.92 34.04 10.93
C ALA A 380 2.45 34.70 12.22
N ARG A 381 2.89 33.92 13.22
CA ARG A 381 3.42 34.45 14.50
C ARG A 381 4.71 35.25 14.33
N GLY A 382 5.49 34.92 13.31
CA GLY A 382 6.72 35.61 12.99
C GLY A 382 6.57 37.11 12.71
N ASP A 383 5.36 37.58 12.39
CA ASP A 383 5.05 38.99 12.07
C ASP A 383 5.04 39.91 13.32
N MET A 384 5.02 39.35 14.53
CA MET A 384 4.90 40.11 15.79
C MET A 384 6.25 40.43 16.48
N GLY A 385 7.39 40.00 15.91
CA GLY A 385 8.69 39.98 16.59
C GLY A 385 9.67 41.14 16.30
N THR A 386 9.36 42.05 15.38
CA THR A 386 10.29 43.14 15.02
C THR A 386 9.59 44.50 15.07
N GLY A 387 9.75 45.22 16.18
CA GLY A 387 9.43 46.65 16.25
C GLY A 387 8.52 47.07 17.40
N ARG A 388 9.00 47.02 18.64
CA ARG A 388 8.56 47.97 19.66
C ARG A 388 9.73 48.33 20.57
N LEU A 389 10.45 49.38 20.18
CA LEU A 389 11.24 50.17 21.12
C LEU A 389 10.26 50.91 22.05
N PRO A 390 10.45 50.88 23.38
CA PRO A 390 9.63 51.66 24.29
C PRO A 390 10.14 53.11 24.37
N GLY A 391 9.22 54.06 24.29
CA GLY A 391 9.41 55.39 24.85
C GLY A 391 9.83 56.50 23.89
N SER A 392 8.85 57.10 23.22
CA SER A 392 8.85 58.56 23.00
C SER A 392 7.41 59.01 23.03
N GLU A 393 7.05 59.65 24.15
CA GLU A 393 5.77 60.31 24.34
C GLU A 393 5.65 61.47 23.34
N HIS A 394 4.62 61.43 22.50
CA HIS A 394 4.12 62.63 21.81
C HIS A 394 2.61 62.70 21.99
N THR A 395 2.21 63.76 22.68
CA THR A 395 0.86 64.23 22.98
C THR A 395 0.02 64.38 21.71
N PRO A 396 -1.31 64.12 21.74
CA PRO A 396 -2.13 64.14 20.55
C PRO A 396 -2.60 65.57 20.24
N GLN A 397 -2.38 66.04 19.02
CA GLN A 397 -3.10 67.18 18.50
C GLN A 397 -4.04 66.72 17.40
N ARG A 398 -5.33 66.92 17.66
CA ARG A 398 -6.44 66.74 16.73
C ARG A 398 -6.23 67.67 15.55
N ASP A 399 -6.37 67.15 14.34
CA ASP A 399 -7.08 67.84 13.27
C ASP A 399 -7.77 66.83 12.37
N ALA A 400 -9.08 67.04 12.22
CA ALA A 400 -9.94 66.36 11.27
C ALA A 400 -9.91 67.14 9.95
N MET A 401 -9.87 66.45 8.80
CA MET A 401 -10.88 66.53 7.73
C MET A 401 -10.40 65.81 6.45
N ARG A 402 -11.24 64.88 5.97
CA ARG A 402 -11.43 64.33 4.60
C ARG A 402 -10.27 64.31 3.60
N ASP A 403 -9.98 63.11 3.08
CA ASP A 403 -10.16 62.84 1.65
C ASP A 403 -10.48 61.35 1.37
N ARG A 404 -11.46 61.11 0.51
CA ARG A 404 -11.89 59.80 -0.01
C ARG A 404 -11.63 59.81 -1.52
N SER A 405 -10.42 59.45 -1.94
CA SER A 405 -10.14 58.77 -3.21
C SER A 405 -8.64 58.77 -3.48
N GLY A 406 -8.00 57.61 -3.33
CA GLY A 406 -6.58 57.45 -3.61
C GLY A 406 -6.01 56.34 -2.75
N GLN A 407 -6.00 55.11 -3.27
CA GLN A 407 -5.18 54.07 -2.68
C GLN A 407 -3.72 54.52 -2.82
N ASN A 408 -3.12 54.93 -1.70
CA ASN A 408 -1.76 55.40 -1.64
C ASN A 408 -0.81 54.28 -2.14
N PRO A 409 0.12 54.54 -3.08
CA PRO A 409 1.07 53.54 -3.58
C PRO A 409 1.86 52.87 -2.44
N THR A 410 2.16 53.63 -1.39
CA THR A 410 2.88 53.17 -0.19
C THR A 410 2.10 52.12 0.60
N THR A 411 0.76 52.21 0.63
CA THR A 411 -0.10 51.24 1.32
C THR A 411 -0.17 49.93 0.54
N LEU A 412 -0.24 49.99 -0.79
CA LEU A 412 -0.21 48.81 -1.67
C LEU A 412 1.13 48.07 -1.59
N VAL A 413 2.25 48.80 -1.60
CA VAL A 413 3.61 48.24 -1.45
C VAL A 413 3.79 47.61 -0.06
N ALA A 414 3.31 48.27 1.01
CA ALA A 414 3.37 47.71 2.36
C ALA A 414 2.51 46.43 2.51
N THR A 415 1.34 46.36 1.87
CA THR A 415 0.52 45.14 1.86
C THR A 415 1.12 44.01 1.03
N ALA A 416 1.77 44.32 -0.09
CA ALA A 416 2.50 43.34 -0.89
C ALA A 416 3.70 42.78 -0.11
N ASN A 417 4.50 43.65 0.52
CA ASN A 417 5.64 43.23 1.34
C ASN A 417 5.24 42.34 2.53
N ARG A 418 4.10 42.60 3.17
CA ARG A 418 3.56 41.74 4.25
C ARG A 418 3.04 40.38 3.74
N ALA A 419 2.47 40.33 2.54
CA ALA A 419 1.99 39.07 1.95
C ALA A 419 3.14 38.16 1.48
N GLU A 420 4.30 38.73 1.13
CA GLU A 420 5.48 37.97 0.70
C GLU A 420 6.36 37.46 1.85
N GLU A 421 6.21 38.01 3.06
CA GLU A 421 7.07 37.68 4.19
C GLU A 421 6.93 36.22 4.70
N PRO A 422 5.73 35.63 4.80
CA PRO A 422 5.57 34.21 5.10
C PRO A 422 6.31 33.30 4.11
N ALA A 423 6.25 33.63 2.81
CA ALA A 423 6.90 32.84 1.78
C ALA A 423 8.42 32.93 1.84
N ARG A 424 8.97 34.13 2.10
CA ARG A 424 10.42 34.30 2.33
C ARG A 424 10.90 33.54 3.56
N ARG A 425 10.12 33.50 4.65
CA ARG A 425 10.45 32.73 5.85
C ARG A 425 10.49 31.24 5.58
N LEU A 426 9.49 30.72 4.88
CA LEU A 426 9.47 29.31 4.48
C LEU A 426 10.68 28.97 3.61
N ALA A 427 10.97 29.79 2.59
CA ALA A 427 12.13 29.59 1.72
C ALA A 427 13.45 29.58 2.52
N ARG A 428 13.64 30.51 3.47
CA ARG A 428 14.83 30.52 4.36
C ARG A 428 14.93 29.26 5.23
N ALA A 429 13.82 28.79 5.79
CA ALA A 429 13.81 27.58 6.62
C ALA A 429 14.14 26.32 5.81
N VAL A 430 13.62 26.21 4.59
CA VAL A 430 13.93 25.09 3.68
C VAL A 430 15.38 25.14 3.20
N ALA A 431 15.92 26.33 2.90
CA ALA A 431 17.33 26.50 2.56
C ALA A 431 18.27 26.12 3.72
N ALA A 432 17.94 26.54 4.95
CA ALA A 432 18.71 26.16 6.14
C ALA A 432 18.74 24.63 6.35
N LEU A 433 17.61 23.95 6.11
CA LEU A 433 17.56 22.49 6.13
C LEU A 433 18.47 21.83 5.06
N ALA A 434 18.54 22.42 3.87
CA ALA A 434 19.44 21.95 2.83
C ALA A 434 20.92 22.10 3.24
N ASP A 435 21.27 23.22 3.86
CA ASP A 435 22.62 23.45 4.40
C ASP A 435 22.97 22.50 5.53
N GLU A 436 22.05 22.22 6.45
CA GLU A 436 22.22 21.20 7.50
C GLU A 436 22.40 19.80 6.90
N THR A 437 21.68 19.47 5.83
CA THR A 437 21.84 18.20 5.12
C THR A 437 23.22 18.10 4.48
N ARG A 438 23.71 19.18 3.85
CA ARG A 438 25.07 19.26 3.29
C ARG A 438 26.14 19.14 4.37
N ALA A 439 25.88 19.70 5.56
CA ALA A 439 26.77 19.62 6.72
C ALA A 439 26.70 18.26 7.45
N GLY A 440 25.77 17.38 7.08
CA GLY A 440 25.58 16.08 7.72
C GLY A 440 24.90 16.12 9.10
N THR A 441 24.33 17.27 9.49
CA THR A 441 23.59 17.43 10.76
C THR A 441 22.11 17.12 10.63
N SER A 442 21.60 16.95 9.40
CA SER A 442 20.25 16.50 9.08
C SER A 442 20.30 15.42 8.00
N ASP A 443 19.41 14.44 8.08
CA ASP A 443 19.24 13.39 7.08
C ASP A 443 17.97 13.59 6.22
N ALA A 444 17.32 14.76 6.32
CA ALA A 444 15.97 14.95 5.78
C ALA A 444 15.93 15.08 4.24
N LEU A 445 17.00 15.59 3.61
CA LEU A 445 17.10 15.79 2.15
C LEU A 445 18.16 14.89 1.48
N VAL A 446 18.61 13.83 2.16
CA VAL A 446 19.55 12.85 1.59
C VAL A 446 18.91 11.98 0.50
N SER A 447 19.68 11.10 -0.13
CA SER A 447 19.19 10.07 -1.07
C SER A 447 18.40 8.96 -0.34
N ALA A 448 17.25 9.34 0.23
CA ALA A 448 16.32 8.49 0.94
C ALA A 448 14.87 8.86 0.57
N ALA A 449 13.91 8.06 1.04
CA ALA A 449 12.49 8.37 0.87
C ALA A 449 12.14 9.71 1.55
N LEU A 450 11.17 10.45 0.99
CA LEU A 450 10.56 11.58 1.67
C LEU A 450 9.89 11.06 2.95
N ARG A 451 10.41 11.49 4.10
CA ARG A 451 9.92 11.14 5.43
C ARG A 451 9.30 12.36 6.08
N ARG A 452 7.97 12.34 6.25
CA ARG A 452 7.20 13.42 6.89
C ARG A 452 7.82 13.83 8.22
N GLY A 453 8.12 12.86 9.07
CA GLY A 453 8.63 13.11 10.41
C GLY A 453 10.01 13.77 10.43
N ALA A 454 10.96 13.26 9.64
CA ALA A 454 12.30 13.84 9.50
C ALA A 454 12.24 15.30 9.02
N LEU A 455 11.43 15.57 7.98
CA LEU A 455 11.27 16.91 7.43
C LEU A 455 10.67 17.90 8.43
N LEU A 456 9.56 17.54 9.08
CA LEU A 456 8.91 18.43 10.03
C LEU A 456 9.77 18.69 11.27
N ARG A 457 10.49 17.68 11.78
CA ARG A 457 11.42 17.85 12.91
C ARG A 457 12.54 18.81 12.56
N ALA A 458 13.12 18.69 11.38
CA ALA A 458 14.22 19.53 10.97
C ALA A 458 13.76 20.97 10.62
N LEU A 459 12.55 21.15 10.08
CA LEU A 459 11.98 22.48 9.83
C LEU A 459 11.53 23.21 11.10
N ALA A 460 11.11 22.47 12.14
CA ALA A 460 10.46 23.07 13.30
C ALA A 460 11.30 24.14 14.05
N PRO A 461 12.61 23.94 14.30
CA PRO A 461 13.46 24.96 14.93
C PRO A 461 13.54 26.26 14.12
N HIS A 462 13.68 26.17 12.80
CA HIS A 462 13.79 27.32 11.90
C HIS A 462 12.52 28.17 11.82
N LEU A 463 11.37 27.55 12.14
CA LEU A 463 10.06 28.20 12.10
C LEU A 463 9.52 28.54 13.50
N GLY A 464 10.26 28.24 14.57
CA GLY A 464 9.77 28.37 15.95
C GLY A 464 8.51 27.53 16.21
N MET A 465 8.39 26.39 15.53
CA MET A 465 7.29 25.45 15.71
C MET A 465 7.55 24.55 16.92
N LYS A 466 6.54 24.39 17.77
CA LYS A 466 6.49 23.27 18.71
C LYS A 466 5.87 22.09 17.99
N LEU A 467 6.62 21.00 17.88
CA LEU A 467 6.20 19.80 17.17
C LEU A 467 6.29 18.60 18.11
N GLU A 468 5.17 17.91 18.30
CA GLU A 468 5.10 16.64 19.03
C GLU A 468 4.73 15.53 18.06
N LEU A 469 5.73 14.88 17.46
CA LEU A 469 5.48 13.74 16.57
C LEU A 469 5.68 12.42 17.32
N ASP A 470 4.62 11.62 17.40
CA ASP A 470 4.63 10.29 18.02
C ASP A 470 5.36 9.21 17.19
N CYS A 471 5.82 9.54 15.97
CA CYS A 471 6.45 8.59 15.02
C CYS A 471 7.34 9.31 13.98
N CYS A 472 8.09 8.68 13.07
CA CYS A 472 8.60 7.31 12.96
C CYS A 472 10.14 7.25 13.09
N ASP A 473 10.82 8.36 13.43
CA ASP A 473 12.30 8.43 13.49
C ASP A 473 12.84 8.76 14.89
N GLN A 474 11.99 8.69 15.92
CA GLN A 474 12.51 8.70 17.29
C GLN A 474 13.15 7.35 17.59
N ALA A 475 14.10 7.35 18.53
CA ALA A 475 14.53 6.18 19.28
C ALA A 475 13.36 5.62 20.12
N ALA A 476 12.25 5.27 19.47
CA ALA A 476 11.27 4.35 20.02
C ALA A 476 12.05 3.11 20.47
N PRO A 477 11.68 2.48 21.59
CA PRO A 477 12.30 1.21 21.97
C PRO A 477 12.32 0.32 20.74
N ALA A 478 13.51 -0.17 20.40
CA ALA A 478 13.76 -0.83 19.12
C ALA A 478 12.64 -1.83 18.85
N LEU A 479 11.85 -1.59 17.79
CA LEU A 479 10.78 -2.50 17.41
C LEU A 479 11.39 -3.89 17.26
N ALA A 480 10.70 -4.91 17.79
CA ALA A 480 11.14 -6.29 17.64
C ALA A 480 11.44 -6.58 16.16
N PRO A 481 12.49 -7.34 15.79
CA PRO A 481 12.89 -7.55 14.40
C PRO A 481 11.73 -7.97 13.49
N ALA A 482 11.74 -7.52 12.23
CA ALA A 482 10.72 -7.94 11.26
C ALA A 482 10.90 -9.42 10.95
N VAL A 483 9.82 -10.20 11.05
CA VAL A 483 9.84 -11.64 10.79
C VAL A 483 9.02 -11.93 9.54
N LEU A 484 9.59 -12.73 8.64
CA LEU A 484 8.88 -13.24 7.47
C LEU A 484 7.97 -14.39 7.92
N GLU A 485 6.73 -14.43 7.43
CA GLU A 485 5.84 -15.56 7.64
C GLU A 485 6.57 -16.86 7.29
N GLY A 486 6.42 -17.92 8.09
CA GLY A 486 6.97 -19.25 7.81
C GLY A 486 8.51 -19.35 7.63
N ALA A 487 9.31 -18.44 8.23
CA ALA A 487 10.76 -18.30 8.01
C ALA A 487 11.66 -19.56 8.17
N ALA A 488 11.14 -20.69 8.65
CA ALA A 488 11.87 -21.97 8.61
C ALA A 488 11.85 -22.55 7.18
N ARG A 489 12.76 -22.09 6.32
CA ARG A 489 12.99 -22.70 5.00
C ARG A 489 13.63 -24.08 5.16
N SER A 490 12.90 -25.12 4.80
CA SER A 490 13.48 -26.43 4.49
C SER A 490 13.49 -26.63 2.97
N VAL A 491 14.42 -25.98 2.26
CA VAL A 491 14.66 -26.37 0.85
C VAL A 491 15.48 -27.66 0.88
N PRO A 492 15.03 -28.74 0.23
CA PRO A 492 15.79 -29.98 0.19
C PRO A 492 17.17 -29.77 -0.44
N ALA A 493 18.21 -30.40 0.12
CA ALA A 493 19.59 -30.28 -0.37
C ALA A 493 19.77 -30.77 -1.82
N ALA A 494 18.91 -31.70 -2.27
CA ALA A 494 18.86 -32.17 -3.65
C ALA A 494 17.41 -32.24 -4.13
N ILE A 495 17.12 -31.55 -5.24
CA ILE A 495 15.80 -31.56 -5.89
C ILE A 495 15.83 -32.61 -7.02
N PRO A 496 14.97 -33.64 -6.99
CA PRO A 496 14.84 -34.61 -8.07
C PRO A 496 14.54 -33.95 -9.41
N GLU A 497 15.03 -34.53 -10.50
CA GLU A 497 14.79 -34.06 -11.87
C GLU A 497 13.31 -33.81 -12.16
N SER A 498 12.45 -34.76 -11.75
CA SER A 498 11.00 -34.70 -11.94
C SER A 498 10.31 -33.55 -11.21
N LEU A 499 10.95 -32.96 -10.20
CA LEU A 499 10.43 -31.82 -9.43
C LEU A 499 11.06 -30.49 -9.82
N ARG A 500 12.15 -30.49 -10.62
CA ARG A 500 12.86 -29.26 -10.98
C ARG A 500 11.96 -28.22 -11.64
N PRO A 501 11.07 -28.55 -12.61
CA PRO A 501 10.16 -27.56 -13.19
C PRO A 501 9.26 -26.87 -12.16
N PHE A 502 8.76 -27.60 -11.16
CA PHE A 502 7.93 -27.01 -10.10
C PHE A 502 8.72 -26.03 -9.25
N TYR A 503 9.95 -26.37 -8.86
CA TYR A 503 10.78 -25.44 -8.09
C TYR A 503 11.19 -24.21 -8.90
N THR A 504 11.52 -24.39 -10.18
CA THR A 504 11.87 -23.27 -11.07
C THR A 504 10.73 -22.28 -11.22
N HIS A 505 9.50 -22.77 -11.41
CA HIS A 505 8.38 -21.94 -11.84
C HIS A 505 7.38 -21.58 -10.73
N CYS A 506 7.31 -22.38 -9.65
CA CYS A 506 6.27 -22.22 -8.61
C CYS A 506 6.81 -21.89 -7.21
N ALA A 507 8.10 -22.12 -6.92
CA ALA A 507 8.65 -21.99 -5.56
C ALA A 507 8.57 -20.58 -4.99
N ALA A 508 8.57 -19.53 -5.83
CA ALA A 508 8.46 -18.14 -5.36
C ALA A 508 7.21 -17.87 -4.51
N CYS A 509 6.14 -18.67 -4.69
CA CYS A 509 4.88 -18.52 -3.98
C CYS A 509 4.48 -19.76 -3.17
N HIS A 510 4.91 -20.96 -3.56
CA HIS A 510 4.37 -22.24 -3.04
C HIS A 510 5.33 -23.01 -2.11
N ASP A 511 6.46 -22.43 -1.71
CA ASP A 511 7.48 -23.06 -0.86
C ASP A 511 7.29 -22.82 0.66
N MET A 512 6.18 -22.22 1.07
CA MET A 512 5.87 -21.86 2.46
C MET A 512 4.76 -22.70 3.06
N PRO A 513 4.72 -22.89 4.39
CA PRO A 513 3.65 -23.62 5.06
C PRO A 513 2.41 -22.71 5.20
N THR A 514 1.79 -22.38 4.07
CA THR A 514 0.61 -21.52 4.01
C THR A 514 -0.57 -22.27 3.38
N ALA A 515 -1.77 -22.01 3.89
CA ALA A 515 -3.01 -22.52 3.29
C ALA A 515 -3.34 -21.85 1.95
N SER A 516 -3.02 -20.56 1.80
CA SER A 516 -3.28 -19.79 0.59
C SER A 516 -2.17 -18.75 0.34
N PRO A 517 -1.43 -18.84 -0.79
CA PRO A 517 -1.40 -19.97 -1.72
C PRO A 517 -0.95 -21.27 -1.02
N PRO A 518 -1.42 -22.45 -1.47
CA PRO A 518 -1.08 -23.71 -0.82
C PRO A 518 0.40 -24.04 -0.95
N GLY A 519 1.05 -24.33 0.17
CA GLY A 519 2.46 -24.64 0.33
C GLY A 519 2.96 -25.96 -0.27
N PHE A 520 2.60 -26.33 -1.50
CA PHE A 520 2.88 -27.66 -1.99
C PHE A 520 4.36 -27.99 -2.27
N LEU A 521 5.24 -26.98 -2.24
CA LEU A 521 6.71 -27.13 -2.33
C LEU A 521 7.41 -26.97 -0.98
N HIS A 522 6.66 -26.89 0.11
CA HIS A 522 7.22 -26.80 1.45
C HIS A 522 7.54 -28.18 2.05
N GLY A 523 8.67 -28.29 2.75
CA GLY A 523 9.07 -29.49 3.49
C GLY A 523 10.11 -30.37 2.77
N SER A 524 10.25 -31.62 3.24
CA SER A 524 11.08 -32.65 2.60
C SER A 524 10.53 -33.05 1.22
N ILE A 525 11.35 -33.67 0.36
CA ILE A 525 10.89 -34.18 -0.96
C ILE A 525 9.69 -35.13 -0.84
N GLU A 526 9.66 -35.97 0.20
CA GLU A 526 8.52 -36.86 0.48
C GLU A 526 7.25 -36.05 0.79
N THR A 527 7.38 -34.99 1.60
CA THR A 527 6.28 -34.09 1.93
C THR A 527 5.79 -33.33 0.70
N VAL A 528 6.71 -32.80 -0.11
CA VAL A 528 6.39 -32.14 -1.38
C VAL A 528 5.66 -33.07 -2.33
N THR A 529 6.11 -34.32 -2.47
CA THR A 529 5.43 -35.32 -3.30
C THR A 529 3.99 -35.56 -2.85
N ARG A 530 3.76 -35.72 -1.54
CA ARG A 530 2.40 -35.85 -0.97
C ARG A 530 1.56 -34.60 -1.18
N ASN A 531 2.15 -33.42 -1.04
CA ASN A 531 1.43 -32.16 -1.20
C ASN A 531 1.03 -31.93 -2.66
N ILE A 532 1.92 -32.21 -3.62
CA ILE A 532 1.59 -32.15 -5.05
C ILE A 532 0.46 -33.14 -5.38
N ALA A 533 0.53 -34.39 -4.91
CA ALA A 533 -0.54 -35.37 -5.12
C ALA A 533 -1.91 -34.87 -4.63
N ARG A 534 -1.95 -34.28 -3.44
CA ARG A 534 -3.16 -33.69 -2.85
C ARG A 534 -3.70 -32.51 -3.65
N CYS A 535 -2.80 -31.69 -4.18
CA CYS A 535 -3.13 -30.50 -4.96
C CYS A 535 -3.31 -30.76 -6.46
N ALA A 536 -3.03 -31.98 -6.92
CA ALA A 536 -2.85 -32.30 -8.33
C ALA A 536 -4.04 -31.90 -9.21
N PRO A 537 -5.32 -32.08 -8.81
CA PRO A 537 -6.45 -31.63 -9.63
C PRO A 537 -6.40 -30.13 -9.94
N ARG A 538 -6.11 -29.29 -8.94
CA ARG A 538 -6.07 -27.82 -9.08
C ARG A 538 -4.79 -27.35 -9.77
N ILE A 539 -3.65 -27.99 -9.49
CA ILE A 539 -2.37 -27.72 -10.17
C ILE A 539 -2.52 -28.00 -11.67
N ARG A 540 -2.98 -29.20 -12.03
CA ARG A 540 -3.22 -29.61 -13.42
C ARG A 540 -4.16 -28.63 -14.13
N TYR A 541 -5.28 -28.27 -13.49
CA TYR A 541 -6.26 -27.35 -14.08
C TYR A 541 -5.63 -26.01 -14.44
N ARG A 542 -4.87 -25.38 -13.53
CA ARG A 542 -4.26 -24.07 -13.75
C ARG A 542 -3.07 -24.13 -14.72
N LEU A 543 -2.31 -25.23 -14.76
CA LEU A 543 -1.24 -25.44 -15.74
C LEU A 543 -1.79 -25.63 -17.16
N ALA A 544 -2.88 -26.40 -17.32
CA ALA A 544 -3.51 -26.66 -18.61
C ALA A 544 -4.00 -25.38 -19.31
N MET A 545 -4.28 -24.31 -18.56
CA MET A 545 -4.63 -23.00 -19.14
C MET A 545 -3.51 -22.41 -20.02
N TRP A 546 -2.24 -22.80 -19.81
CA TRP A 546 -1.14 -22.42 -20.71
C TRP A 546 -1.13 -23.16 -22.05
N GLN A 547 -1.91 -24.24 -22.18
CA GLN A 547 -2.10 -24.97 -23.45
C GLN A 547 -3.23 -24.36 -24.30
N LEU A 548 -3.97 -23.40 -23.75
CA LEU A 548 -5.08 -22.72 -24.41
C LEU A 548 -4.70 -21.28 -24.78
N PRO A 549 -5.23 -20.74 -25.90
CA PRO A 549 -5.08 -19.34 -26.21
C PRO A 549 -5.83 -18.48 -25.15
N PRO A 550 -5.39 -17.24 -24.86
CA PRO A 550 -5.90 -16.43 -23.75
C PRO A 550 -7.43 -16.32 -23.66
N GLU A 551 -8.10 -16.16 -24.79
CA GLU A 551 -9.56 -16.03 -24.91
C GLU A 551 -10.33 -17.32 -24.60
N SER A 552 -9.68 -18.48 -24.69
CA SER A 552 -10.28 -19.80 -24.40
C SER A 552 -10.03 -20.28 -22.96
N ARG A 553 -9.27 -19.52 -22.16
CA ARG A 553 -8.95 -19.91 -20.79
C ARG A 553 -10.18 -19.72 -19.89
N SER A 554 -10.62 -20.79 -19.24
CA SER A 554 -11.69 -20.72 -18.24
C SER A 554 -11.22 -20.16 -16.89
N LYS A 555 -9.91 -20.09 -16.68
CA LYS A 555 -9.28 -19.63 -15.44
C LYS A 555 -7.89 -19.03 -15.74
N THR A 556 -7.44 -18.05 -14.97
CA THR A 556 -6.07 -17.52 -15.15
C THR A 556 -5.06 -18.67 -15.06
N PRO A 557 -3.98 -18.71 -15.85
CA PRO A 557 -3.03 -19.80 -15.75
C PRO A 557 -2.15 -19.68 -14.48
N MET A 558 -1.40 -20.74 -14.15
CA MET A 558 -0.31 -20.69 -13.17
C MET A 558 0.98 -21.21 -13.80
N PRO A 559 2.15 -20.58 -13.56
CA PRO A 559 2.35 -19.30 -12.86
C PRO A 559 1.55 -18.17 -13.54
N PRO A 560 1.16 -17.11 -12.81
CA PRO A 560 0.27 -16.09 -13.37
C PRO A 560 1.02 -15.25 -14.41
N PRO A 561 0.34 -14.77 -15.48
CA PRO A 561 0.99 -14.04 -16.58
C PRO A 561 1.79 -12.81 -16.14
N VAL A 562 1.43 -12.19 -15.01
CA VAL A 562 2.18 -11.04 -14.45
C VAL A 562 3.63 -11.38 -14.08
N PHE A 563 3.92 -12.63 -13.69
CA PHE A 563 5.30 -13.07 -13.36
C PHE A 563 6.02 -13.69 -14.54
N VAL A 564 5.27 -14.25 -15.48
CA VAL A 564 5.82 -14.91 -16.67
C VAL A 564 5.27 -14.27 -17.95
N PRO A 565 5.38 -12.94 -18.14
CA PRO A 565 4.75 -12.27 -19.29
C PRO A 565 5.32 -12.74 -20.64
N ALA A 566 6.53 -13.31 -20.64
CA ALA A 566 7.12 -13.92 -21.81
C ALA A 566 6.39 -15.19 -22.28
N TRP A 567 5.71 -15.91 -21.38
CA TRP A 567 5.01 -17.16 -21.72
C TRP A 567 3.79 -16.93 -22.60
N GLU A 568 3.19 -15.74 -22.55
CA GLU A 568 2.13 -15.35 -23.49
C GLU A 568 2.61 -15.34 -24.95
N ARG A 569 3.92 -15.20 -25.19
CA ARG A 569 4.52 -15.32 -26.53
C ARG A 569 5.15 -16.69 -26.76
N ALA A 570 5.84 -17.23 -25.75
CA ALA A 570 6.59 -18.48 -25.84
C ALA A 570 6.68 -19.17 -24.48
N ALA A 571 5.66 -19.96 -24.13
CA ALA A 571 5.66 -20.77 -22.90
C ALA A 571 6.63 -21.96 -23.00
N PRO A 572 7.29 -22.37 -21.90
CA PRO A 572 8.17 -23.53 -21.86
C PRO A 572 7.34 -24.82 -21.88
N ARG A 573 6.90 -25.23 -23.09
CA ARG A 573 5.96 -26.34 -23.28
C ARG A 573 6.41 -27.64 -22.60
N ALA A 574 7.69 -27.99 -22.74
CA ALA A 574 8.25 -29.20 -22.13
C ALA A 574 8.14 -29.21 -20.59
N ASP A 575 8.42 -28.08 -19.94
CA ASP A 575 8.29 -27.97 -18.48
C ASP A 575 6.82 -28.05 -18.04
N ILE A 576 5.92 -27.38 -18.77
CA ILE A 576 4.48 -27.38 -18.48
C ILE A 576 3.91 -28.79 -18.64
N GLU A 577 4.23 -29.48 -19.73
CA GLU A 577 3.81 -30.86 -19.99
C GLU A 577 4.35 -31.81 -18.92
N SER A 578 5.63 -31.69 -18.57
CA SER A 578 6.25 -32.48 -17.49
C SER A 578 5.54 -32.30 -16.15
N MET A 579 5.18 -31.06 -15.77
CA MET A 579 4.43 -30.78 -14.55
C MET A 579 2.99 -31.31 -14.59
N ILE A 580 2.31 -31.18 -15.73
CA ILE A 580 0.95 -31.72 -15.93
C ILE A 580 0.97 -33.25 -15.81
N ASP A 581 1.90 -33.91 -16.47
CA ASP A 581 2.07 -35.36 -16.44
C ASP A 581 2.41 -35.87 -15.04
N TYR A 582 3.27 -35.13 -14.31
CA TYR A 582 3.55 -35.43 -12.92
C TYR A 582 2.29 -35.34 -12.07
N ALA A 583 1.50 -34.26 -12.21
CA ALA A 583 0.25 -34.09 -11.49
C ALA A 583 -0.75 -35.21 -11.84
N ILE A 584 -0.84 -35.63 -13.10
CA ILE A 584 -1.69 -36.75 -13.53
C ILE A 584 -1.30 -38.05 -12.84
N ARG A 585 -0.01 -38.40 -12.87
CA ARG A 585 0.49 -39.62 -12.19
C ARG A 585 0.32 -39.58 -10.67
N ALA A 586 0.30 -38.39 -10.09
CA ALA A 586 0.13 -38.19 -8.65
C ALA A 586 -1.34 -38.20 -8.18
N MET A 587 -2.32 -38.14 -9.10
CA MET A 587 -3.74 -38.18 -8.73
C MET A 587 -4.21 -39.59 -8.35
N PRO A 588 -5.10 -39.74 -7.36
CA PRO A 588 -5.82 -41.00 -7.14
C PRO A 588 -6.67 -41.37 -8.35
N VAL A 589 -6.75 -42.67 -8.68
CA VAL A 589 -7.51 -43.20 -9.85
C VAL A 589 -8.99 -42.79 -9.85
N THR A 590 -9.57 -42.52 -8.67
CA THR A 590 -10.97 -42.06 -8.53
C THR A 590 -11.17 -40.57 -8.84
N ALA A 591 -10.09 -39.77 -8.92
CA ALA A 591 -10.13 -38.34 -9.26
C ALA A 591 -10.00 -38.08 -10.77
N THR A 592 -9.51 -39.05 -11.53
CA THR A 592 -9.24 -38.92 -12.98
C THR A 592 -10.50 -38.80 -13.84
N ASP A 593 -11.65 -39.34 -13.40
CA ASP A 593 -12.86 -39.46 -14.24
C ASP A 593 -13.88 -38.30 -14.14
N ARG A 594 -13.67 -37.30 -13.28
CA ARG A 594 -14.66 -36.21 -13.07
C ARG A 594 -14.10 -34.79 -13.11
N ALA A 595 -12.81 -34.61 -13.39
CA ALA A 595 -12.13 -33.33 -13.27
C ALA A 595 -12.42 -32.27 -14.36
N PRO A 596 -12.61 -32.60 -15.66
CA PRO A 596 -12.74 -31.55 -16.68
C PRO A 596 -14.16 -31.00 -16.91
N GLN A 597 -15.21 -31.61 -16.32
CA GLN A 597 -16.60 -31.13 -16.47
C GLN A 597 -17.09 -30.24 -15.33
N ARG A 598 -16.31 -30.08 -14.25
CA ARG A 598 -16.65 -29.23 -13.10
C ARG A 598 -15.81 -27.94 -13.13
N GLY A 599 -16.39 -26.82 -12.68
CA GLY A 599 -15.69 -25.56 -12.49
C GLY A 599 -14.49 -25.70 -11.55
N TYR A 600 -13.54 -24.74 -11.60
CA TYR A 600 -12.30 -24.82 -10.83
C TYR A 600 -12.56 -24.84 -9.32
N GLU A 601 -13.52 -24.08 -8.83
CA GLU A 601 -13.83 -23.99 -7.40
C GLU A 601 -14.57 -25.23 -6.88
N ALA A 602 -15.14 -26.06 -7.77
CA ALA A 602 -15.68 -27.38 -7.41
C ALA A 602 -14.62 -28.48 -7.25
N LEU A 603 -13.35 -28.21 -7.59
CA LEU A 603 -12.24 -29.15 -7.38
C LEU A 603 -11.83 -29.22 -5.90
N PRO A 604 -11.44 -30.40 -5.39
CA PRO A 604 -10.96 -30.55 -4.01
C PRO A 604 -9.89 -29.52 -3.65
N GLN A 605 -10.08 -28.84 -2.51
CA GLN A 605 -9.12 -27.84 -2.04
C GLN A 605 -7.79 -28.47 -1.63
N CYS A 606 -6.71 -27.73 -1.87
CA CYS A 606 -5.40 -27.99 -1.27
C CYS A 606 -5.42 -27.68 0.23
N ARG A 607 -5.70 -28.66 1.10
CA ARG A 607 -5.66 -28.46 2.56
C ARG A 607 -4.34 -28.95 3.17
N GLU A 608 -3.88 -28.30 4.23
CA GLU A 608 -2.67 -28.69 4.97
C GLU A 608 -2.74 -30.11 5.55
N PRO A 609 -1.60 -30.81 5.72
CA PRO A 609 -1.52 -32.03 6.51
C PRO A 609 -1.94 -31.75 7.96
N GLY A 610 -2.92 -32.49 8.49
CA GLY A 610 -3.30 -32.43 9.92
C GLY A 610 -4.57 -31.65 10.26
N SER A 611 -5.27 -31.05 9.28
CA SER A 611 -6.65 -30.60 9.48
C SER A 611 -7.62 -31.77 9.37
N GLU A 612 -7.56 -32.70 10.32
CA GLU A 612 -8.70 -33.59 10.54
C GLU A 612 -9.88 -32.72 10.96
N THR A 613 -10.92 -32.70 10.13
CA THR A 613 -12.23 -32.28 10.57
C THR A 613 -12.58 -33.13 11.79
N HIS A 614 -12.71 -32.51 12.96
CA HIS A 614 -13.69 -33.00 13.92
C HIS A 614 -15.03 -32.97 13.20
N GLY A 615 -15.37 -34.10 12.59
CA GLY A 615 -16.69 -34.32 12.04
C GLY A 615 -17.66 -34.06 13.18
N ALA A 616 -18.49 -33.03 13.03
CA ALA A 616 -19.76 -32.98 13.70
C ALA A 616 -20.52 -34.24 13.28
N ARG A 617 -20.36 -35.31 14.07
CA ARG A 617 -21.37 -36.35 14.13
C ARG A 617 -22.58 -35.67 14.72
N ALA A 618 -23.57 -35.40 13.87
CA ALA A 618 -24.93 -35.27 14.31
C ALA A 618 -25.28 -36.52 15.13
N GLN A 619 -25.50 -36.30 16.42
CA GLN A 619 -26.56 -36.93 17.19
C GLN A 619 -27.35 -35.80 17.85
#